data_AF-K1RMX6-F1
#
_entry.id   AF-K1RMX6-F1
#
_cell.length_a   1.000
_cell.length_b   1.000
_cell.length_c   1.000
_cell.angle_alpha   90.00
_cell.angle_beta   90.00
_cell.angle_gamma   90.00
#
_symmetry.space_group_name_H-M   'P 1'
#
loop_
_entity.id
_entity.type
_entity.pdbx_description
1 polymer ?
#
loop_
_entity_poly.entity_id
_entity_poly.type
_entity_poly.pdbx_seq_one_letter_code
_entity_poly.pdbx_strand_id
1 'polypeptide(L)'
;LDEIRPGYHMDETCQRTVPEAIIAFLESKDFEDAVRNAVSLGGDTDTLGAITGSIAEAFYGIPAVLIAECKSRIDKGLMTDVLDEFAHVLGRSEDTYSDEVDETQANQMIEAAID
;
A
#
# COMPACT_ATOMS: atom_id res chain seq x y z
N LEU A 1 0.22 -10.62 -15.23
CA LEU A 1 -0.87 -9.65 -14.98
C LEU A 1 -1.68 -9.41 -16.24
N ASP A 2 -1.03 -9.10 -17.36
CA ASP A 2 -1.72 -8.84 -18.65
C ASP A 2 -2.58 -10.01 -19.12
N GLU A 3 -2.20 -11.26 -18.82
CA GLU A 3 -3.00 -12.45 -19.15
C GLU A 3 -4.26 -12.60 -18.28
N ILE A 4 -4.27 -12.02 -17.07
CA ILE A 4 -5.33 -12.22 -16.07
C ILE A 4 -6.37 -11.10 -16.15
N ARG A 5 -5.93 -9.84 -16.35
CA ARG A 5 -6.79 -8.64 -16.40
C ARG A 5 -8.05 -8.82 -17.29
N PRO A 6 -8.00 -9.42 -18.49
CA PRO A 6 -9.18 -9.52 -19.35
C PRO A 6 -10.31 -10.41 -18.81
N GLY A 7 -9.98 -11.37 -17.94
CA GLY A 7 -10.94 -12.38 -17.45
C GLY A 7 -11.25 -12.28 -15.95
N TYR A 8 -10.51 -11.45 -15.22
CA TYR A 8 -10.70 -11.28 -13.79
C TYR A 8 -11.92 -10.42 -13.47
N HIS A 9 -12.67 -10.81 -12.45
CA HIS A 9 -13.89 -10.17 -12.01
C HIS A 9 -14.07 -10.40 -10.52
N MET A 10 -15.09 -9.78 -9.92
CA MET A 10 -15.41 -9.93 -8.50
C MET A 10 -15.56 -11.41 -8.13
N ASP A 11 -14.64 -11.90 -7.31
CA ASP A 11 -14.61 -13.26 -6.79
C ASP A 11 -14.01 -13.24 -5.38
N GLU A 12 -14.82 -13.58 -4.39
CA GLU A 12 -14.47 -13.54 -2.97
C GLU A 12 -13.89 -14.89 -2.49
N THR A 13 -13.75 -15.87 -3.38
CA THR A 13 -13.23 -17.19 -3.01
C THR A 13 -11.72 -17.18 -2.92
N CYS A 14 -11.17 -17.80 -1.87
CA CYS A 14 -9.71 -17.88 -1.69
C CYS A 14 -8.99 -18.43 -2.93
N GLN A 15 -9.58 -19.39 -3.65
CA GLN A 15 -9.00 -20.03 -4.84
C GLN A 15 -8.81 -19.06 -6.01
N ARG A 16 -9.50 -17.92 -6.00
CA ARG A 16 -9.56 -16.94 -7.07
C ARG A 16 -9.08 -15.56 -6.63
N THR A 17 -8.87 -15.32 -5.34
CA THR A 17 -8.32 -14.06 -4.83
C THR A 17 -6.85 -14.21 -4.45
N VAL A 18 -6.48 -15.31 -3.78
CA VAL A 18 -5.13 -15.49 -3.24
C VAL A 18 -4.07 -15.67 -4.33
N PRO A 19 -4.26 -16.55 -5.35
CA PRO A 19 -3.25 -16.69 -6.41
C PRO A 19 -3.02 -15.39 -7.18
N GLU A 20 -4.08 -14.66 -7.47
CA GLU A 20 -4.05 -13.40 -8.22
C GLU A 20 -3.36 -12.28 -7.42
N ALA A 21 -3.59 -12.20 -6.11
CA ALA A 21 -2.84 -11.31 -5.22
C ALA A 21 -1.33 -11.62 -5.20
N ILE A 22 -0.98 -12.91 -5.14
CA ILE A 22 0.43 -13.34 -5.18
C ILE A 22 1.05 -12.97 -6.54
N ILE A 23 0.35 -13.15 -7.65
CA ILE A 23 0.84 -12.79 -8.98
C ILE A 23 1.03 -11.27 -9.11
N ALA A 24 0.11 -10.47 -8.57
CA ALA A 24 0.23 -9.02 -8.55
C ALA A 24 1.51 -8.55 -7.82
N PHE A 25 1.86 -9.22 -6.72
CA PHE A 25 3.14 -9.01 -6.03
C PHE A 25 4.33 -9.53 -6.85
N LEU A 26 4.30 -10.76 -7.36
CA LEU A 26 5.44 -11.36 -8.06
C LEU A 26 5.85 -10.61 -9.34
N GLU A 27 4.90 -9.94 -10.00
CA GLU A 27 5.16 -9.11 -11.18
C GLU A 27 5.46 -7.64 -10.86
N SER A 28 5.43 -7.25 -9.59
CA SER A 28 5.73 -5.89 -9.16
C SER A 28 7.22 -5.60 -9.04
N LYS A 29 7.58 -4.32 -9.09
CA LYS A 29 8.97 -3.84 -8.91
C LYS A 29 9.22 -3.12 -7.58
N ASP A 30 8.16 -2.63 -6.97
CA ASP A 30 8.16 -1.95 -5.68
C ASP A 30 6.75 -2.03 -5.05
N PHE A 31 6.61 -1.48 -3.84
CA PHE A 31 5.36 -1.52 -3.08
C PHE A 31 4.19 -0.84 -3.83
N GLU A 32 4.43 0.34 -4.42
CA GLU A 32 3.37 1.08 -5.09
C GLU A 32 2.92 0.35 -6.36
N ASP A 33 3.86 -0.18 -7.13
CA ASP A 33 3.59 -1.00 -8.31
C ASP A 33 2.79 -2.26 -7.93
N ALA A 34 3.10 -2.92 -6.82
CA ALA A 34 2.34 -4.08 -6.33
C ALA A 34 0.87 -3.73 -6.02
N VAL A 35 0.65 -2.63 -5.30
CA VAL A 35 -0.71 -2.16 -4.97
C VAL A 35 -1.45 -1.72 -6.24
N ARG A 36 -0.80 -0.99 -7.15
CA ARG A 36 -1.38 -0.59 -8.44
C ARG A 36 -1.75 -1.80 -9.30
N ASN A 37 -0.92 -2.84 -9.28
CA ASN A 37 -1.19 -4.10 -9.97
C ASN A 37 -2.45 -4.77 -9.42
N ALA A 38 -2.58 -4.89 -8.09
CA ALA A 38 -3.78 -5.42 -7.45
C ALA A 38 -5.04 -4.62 -7.81
N VAL A 39 -4.98 -3.28 -7.73
CA VAL A 39 -6.09 -2.40 -8.13
C VAL A 39 -6.44 -2.54 -9.61
N SER A 40 -5.43 -2.70 -10.47
CA SER A 40 -5.64 -2.85 -11.92
C SER A 40 -6.33 -4.15 -12.33
N LEU A 41 -6.30 -5.17 -11.47
CA LEU A 41 -7.03 -6.42 -11.70
C LEU A 41 -8.54 -6.25 -11.48
N GLY A 42 -8.95 -5.31 -10.62
CA GLY A 42 -10.34 -5.12 -10.24
C GLY A 42 -10.89 -6.29 -9.40
N GLY A 43 -12.21 -6.48 -9.41
CA GLY A 43 -12.86 -7.49 -8.56
C GLY A 43 -12.85 -7.11 -7.09
N ASP A 44 -12.54 -8.08 -6.21
CA ASP A 44 -12.51 -7.92 -4.75
C ASP A 44 -11.23 -7.19 -4.31
N THR A 45 -11.16 -5.92 -4.71
CA THR A 45 -9.93 -5.14 -4.79
C THR A 45 -9.37 -4.81 -3.42
N ASP A 46 -10.22 -4.64 -2.42
CA ASP A 46 -9.84 -4.46 -1.02
C ASP A 46 -9.15 -5.72 -0.47
N THR A 47 -9.71 -6.92 -0.70
CA THR A 47 -9.07 -8.17 -0.30
C THR A 47 -7.76 -8.42 -1.06
N LEU A 48 -7.76 -8.22 -2.39
CA LEU A 48 -6.55 -8.30 -3.23
C LEU A 48 -5.46 -7.35 -2.75
N GLY A 49 -5.82 -6.10 -2.49
CA GLY A 49 -4.91 -5.07 -2.01
C GLY A 49 -4.36 -5.38 -0.62
N ALA A 50 -5.19 -5.89 0.29
CA ALA A 50 -4.77 -6.27 1.63
C ALA A 50 -3.73 -7.41 1.61
N ILE A 51 -3.96 -8.45 0.79
CA ILE A 51 -3.02 -9.58 0.65
C ILE A 51 -1.73 -9.12 -0.06
N THR A 52 -1.88 -8.49 -1.23
CA THR A 52 -0.74 -8.04 -2.05
C THR A 52 0.13 -7.04 -1.28
N GLY A 53 -0.50 -6.06 -0.64
CA GLY A 53 0.16 -5.04 0.15
C GLY A 53 0.91 -5.60 1.35
N SER A 54 0.33 -6.58 2.08
CA SER A 54 1.00 -7.23 3.21
C SER A 54 2.27 -7.98 2.80
N ILE A 55 2.24 -8.67 1.64
CA ILE A 55 3.41 -9.35 1.09
C ILE A 55 4.45 -8.33 0.62
N ALA A 56 4.00 -7.29 -0.10
CA ALA A 56 4.85 -6.24 -0.64
C ALA A 56 5.54 -5.43 0.47
N GLU A 57 4.83 -5.10 1.55
CA GLU A 57 5.38 -4.43 2.73
C GLU A 57 6.55 -5.23 3.32
N ALA A 58 6.37 -6.53 3.50
CA ALA A 58 7.39 -7.37 4.10
C ALA A 58 8.65 -7.48 3.23
N PHE A 59 8.51 -7.37 1.91
CA PHE A 59 9.60 -7.53 0.96
C PHE A 59 10.28 -6.21 0.57
N TYR A 60 9.50 -5.17 0.26
CA TYR A 60 9.99 -3.86 -0.21
C TYR A 60 10.05 -2.80 0.89
N GLY A 61 9.28 -2.95 1.97
CA GLY A 61 8.90 -1.84 2.84
C GLY A 61 7.83 -0.95 2.19
N ILE A 62 7.31 0.01 2.95
CA ILE A 62 6.32 0.98 2.45
C ILE A 62 6.96 2.37 2.39
N PRO A 63 6.84 3.11 1.28
CA PRO A 63 7.26 4.51 1.21
C PRO A 63 6.60 5.34 2.32
N ALA A 64 7.38 6.16 3.03
CA ALA A 64 6.90 6.95 4.17
C ALA A 64 5.70 7.85 3.81
N VAL A 65 5.70 8.43 2.61
CA VAL A 65 4.58 9.24 2.09
C VAL A 65 3.27 8.46 2.01
N LEU A 66 3.31 7.17 1.65
CA LEU A 66 2.11 6.33 1.59
C LEU A 66 1.63 5.94 2.99
N ILE A 67 2.53 5.81 3.96
CA ILE A 67 2.15 5.59 5.36
C ILE A 67 1.51 6.83 5.95
N ALA A 68 2.09 8.01 5.74
CA ALA A 68 1.51 9.27 6.19
C ALA A 68 0.11 9.49 5.58
N GLU A 69 -0.04 9.25 4.27
CA GLU A 69 -1.33 9.35 3.59
C GLU A 69 -2.35 8.30 4.07
N CYS A 70 -1.91 7.08 4.39
CA CYS A 70 -2.79 6.07 4.97
C CYS A 70 -3.26 6.50 6.38
N LYS A 71 -2.32 6.93 7.24
CA LYS A 71 -2.63 7.40 8.60
C LYS A 71 -3.57 8.62 8.60
N SER A 72 -3.46 9.52 7.63
CA SER A 72 -4.34 10.71 7.53
C SER A 72 -5.80 10.36 7.23
N ARG A 73 -6.06 9.20 6.62
CA ARG A 73 -7.39 8.69 6.25
C ARG A 73 -8.02 7.79 7.31
N ILE A 74 -7.26 7.35 8.30
CA ILE A 74 -7.74 6.49 9.38
C ILE A 74 -8.31 7.38 10.49
N ASP A 75 -9.50 7.01 10.98
CA ASP A 75 -10.11 7.70 12.12
C ASP A 75 -9.18 7.63 13.34
N LYS A 76 -8.87 8.80 13.89
CA LYS A 76 -7.99 8.93 15.05
C LYS A 76 -8.56 8.19 16.26
N GLY A 77 -7.70 7.49 16.98
CA GLY A 77 -8.05 6.75 18.19
C GLY A 77 -7.64 5.28 18.06
N LEU A 78 -8.57 4.36 18.34
CA LEU A 78 -8.24 2.95 18.49
C LEU A 78 -7.48 2.34 17.29
N MET A 79 -7.81 2.72 16.05
CA MET A 79 -7.13 2.18 14.87
C MET A 79 -5.69 2.68 14.74
N THR A 80 -5.44 3.97 15.00
CA THR A 80 -4.07 4.51 15.00
C THR A 80 -3.25 3.91 16.13
N ASP A 81 -3.84 3.74 17.32
CA ASP A 81 -3.16 3.13 18.48
C ASP A 81 -2.73 1.68 18.19
N VAL A 82 -3.59 0.90 17.50
CA VAL A 82 -3.27 -0.48 17.08
C VAL A 82 -2.12 -0.52 16.08
N LEU A 83 -2.08 0.42 15.12
CA LEU A 83 -0.99 0.51 14.16
C LEU A 83 0.34 0.86 14.83
N ASP A 84 0.32 1.80 15.77
CA ASP A 84 1.51 2.24 16.48
C ASP A 84 2.06 1.14 17.41
N GLU A 85 1.19 0.42 18.12
CA GLU A 85 1.58 -0.75 18.91
C GLU A 85 2.16 -1.87 18.04
N PHE A 86 1.56 -2.12 16.86
CA PHE A 86 2.07 -3.12 15.94
C PHE A 86 3.46 -2.74 15.40
N ALA A 87 3.67 -1.47 15.05
CA ALA A 87 4.96 -0.95 14.62
C ALA A 87 6.01 -1.06 15.75
N HIS A 88 5.61 -0.74 16.99
CA HIS A 88 6.46 -0.85 18.18
C HIS A 88 6.93 -2.29 18.42
N VAL A 89 6.00 -3.26 18.39
CA VAL A 89 6.31 -4.69 18.57
C VAL A 89 7.26 -5.21 17.49
N LEU A 90 7.13 -4.72 16.25
CA LEU A 90 8.03 -5.05 15.15
C LEU A 90 9.38 -4.32 15.20
N GLY A 91 9.60 -3.45 16.19
CA GLY A 91 10.84 -2.69 16.34
C GLY A 91 11.06 -1.64 15.25
N ARG A 92 9.98 -1.20 14.59
CA ARG A 92 10.05 -0.14 13.57
C ARG A 92 10.04 1.20 14.31
N SER A 93 11.16 1.93 14.30
CA SER A 93 11.28 3.22 14.98
C SER A 93 10.34 4.26 14.36
N GLU A 94 9.68 5.06 15.20
CA GLU A 94 8.88 6.25 14.80
C GLU A 94 9.69 7.19 13.89
N ASP A 95 11.01 7.22 14.03
CA ASP A 95 11.95 8.00 13.21
C ASP A 95 11.95 7.65 11.72
N THR A 96 11.41 6.49 11.33
CA THR A 96 11.30 6.10 9.90
C THR A 96 10.13 6.80 9.20
N TYR A 97 9.22 7.39 9.98
CA TYR A 97 7.97 8.00 9.54
C TYR A 97 7.79 9.38 10.16
N SER A 98 8.87 10.18 10.17
CA SER A 98 8.76 11.57 10.59
C SER A 98 7.60 12.23 9.83
N ASP A 99 6.57 12.62 10.58
CA ASP A 99 5.36 13.34 10.13
C ASP A 99 5.68 14.75 9.58
N GLU A 100 6.94 15.05 9.27
CA GLU A 100 7.39 16.30 8.69
C GLU A 100 7.60 16.14 7.17
N VAL A 101 6.53 15.85 6.43
CA VAL A 101 6.42 16.54 5.13
C VAL A 101 5.76 17.86 5.45
N ASP A 102 6.60 18.82 5.79
CA ASP A 102 6.24 20.22 5.89
C ASP A 102 5.43 20.59 4.63
N GLU A 103 4.22 21.14 4.78
CA GLU A 103 3.36 21.56 3.64
C GLU A 103 4.14 22.47 2.68
N THR A 104 5.13 23.20 3.20
CA THR A 104 6.07 24.00 2.42
C THR A 104 6.96 23.17 1.49
N GLN A 105 7.37 21.97 1.89
CA GLN A 105 8.20 21.06 1.10
C GLN A 105 7.41 20.37 -0.02
N ALA A 106 6.15 19.98 0.24
CA ALA A 106 5.26 19.44 -0.79
C ALA A 106 4.95 20.48 -1.89
N ASN A 107 4.70 21.74 -1.50
CA ASN A 107 4.49 22.84 -2.45
C ASN A 107 5.76 23.16 -3.27
N GLN A 108 6.95 23.09 -2.65
CA GLN A 108 8.22 23.29 -3.37
C GLN A 108 8.49 22.22 -4.44
N MET A 109 8.10 20.97 -4.20
CA MET A 109 8.25 19.89 -5.19
C MET A 109 7.30 20.03 -6.38
N ILE A 110 6.11 20.59 -6.16
CA ILE A 110 5.15 20.89 -7.24
C ILE A 110 5.66 22.04 -8.11
N GLU A 111 6.15 23.13 -7.50
CA GLU A 111 6.70 24.27 -8.23
C GLU A 111 7.94 23.88 -9.06
N ALA A 112 8.83 23.04 -8.52
CA ALA A 112 10.02 22.56 -9.23
C ALA A 112 9.70 21.63 -10.42
N ALA A 113 8.49 21.08 -10.51
CA ALA A 113 8.06 20.22 -11.62
C ALA A 113 7.34 20.99 -12.75
N ILE A 114 7.11 22.29 -12.57
CA ILE A 114 6.41 23.16 -13.53
C ILE A 114 7.38 24.03 -14.36
N ASP A 115 8.67 24.09 -13.99
CA ASP A 115 9.78 24.64 -14.79
C ASP A 115 10.42 23.61 -15.74
#